data_AF-A0AAW1W0A4-F1
#
_entry.id   AF-A0AAW1W0A4-F1
#
_cell.length_a   1.000
_cell.length_b   1.000
_cell.length_c   1.000
_cell.angle_alpha   90.00
_cell.angle_beta   90.00
_cell.angle_gamma   90.00
#
_symmetry.space_group_name_H-M   'P 1'
#
loop_
_entity.id
_entity.type
_entity.pdbx_description
1 polymer ?
#
loop_
_entity_poly.entity_id
_entity_poly.type
_entity_poly.pdbx_seq_one_letter_code
_entity_poly.pdbx_strand_id
1 'polypeptide(L)'
;MSRSRILRNPIAFLSGVVIVCCFVILTLTMLRLPDPATRATRYSNKLLVGKYGEMMIEMLPEDLAFTVFLPSERAFERDLGLNPNDSFVGEKMNDTYAVVSRVLGFSAVPRSLASKAVPFDKELSYDSISGFVLYISKEEDGMLVVNGVRSERVDLRKKGSVTVVHVMDGVLMDAEFRQSVQYDSEED
;
A
#
# COMPACT_ATOMS: atom_id res chain seq x y z
N MET A 1 59.74 2.65 -1.52
CA MET A 1 58.28 2.90 -1.58
C MET A 1 57.82 3.54 -0.28
N SER A 2 57.56 4.86 -0.30
CA SER A 2 57.41 5.69 0.91
C SER A 2 56.05 5.52 1.60
N ARG A 3 56.04 4.91 2.79
CA ARG A 3 54.86 4.78 3.66
C ARG A 3 54.55 6.03 4.52
N SER A 4 55.19 7.18 4.28
CA SER A 4 55.25 8.28 5.27
C SER A 4 54.59 9.61 4.89
N ARG A 5 53.76 9.69 3.82
CA ARG A 5 53.15 10.97 3.41
C ARG A 5 51.69 11.20 3.82
N ILE A 6 51.03 10.22 4.43
CA ILE A 6 49.61 10.33 4.82
C ILE A 6 49.42 11.01 6.19
N LEU A 7 50.47 11.14 7.00
CA LEU A 7 50.36 11.60 8.40
C LEU A 7 50.83 13.06 8.63
N ARG A 8 50.62 13.98 7.68
CA ARG A 8 51.02 15.39 7.89
C ARG A 8 49.93 16.25 8.52
N ASN A 9 48.65 15.90 8.33
CA ASN A 9 47.51 16.62 8.90
C ASN A 9 46.39 15.65 9.29
N PRO A 10 46.30 15.23 10.57
CA PRO A 10 45.28 14.27 11.03
C PRO A 10 43.85 14.80 10.79
N ILE A 11 43.67 16.12 10.83
CA ILE A 11 42.40 16.80 10.54
C ILE A 11 42.01 16.64 9.06
N ALA A 12 42.96 16.78 8.14
CA ALA A 12 42.69 16.62 6.70
C ALA A 12 42.37 15.16 6.35
N PHE A 13 43.03 14.21 7.03
CA PHE A 13 42.73 12.78 6.89
C PHE A 13 41.33 12.44 7.39
N LEU A 14 40.96 12.88 8.60
CA LEU A 14 39.62 12.70 9.17
C LEU A 14 38.53 13.32 8.28
N SER A 15 38.76 14.55 7.79
CA SER A 15 37.84 15.23 6.86
C SER A 15 37.65 14.44 5.58
N GLY A 16 38.73 13.92 4.98
CA GLY A 16 38.66 13.06 3.80
C GLY A 16 37.85 11.79 4.03
N VAL A 17 38.04 11.11 5.16
CA VAL A 17 37.27 9.90 5.51
C VAL A 17 35.78 10.22 5.68
N VAL A 18 35.44 11.30 6.39
CA VAL A 18 34.05 11.73 6.59
C VAL A 18 33.38 12.04 5.26
N ILE A 19 34.07 12.76 4.36
CA ILE A 19 33.54 13.08 3.03
C ILE A 19 33.29 11.80 2.23
N VAL A 20 34.23 10.86 2.20
CA VAL A 20 34.07 9.58 1.50
C VAL A 20 32.91 8.78 2.08
N CYS A 21 32.79 8.69 3.42
CA CYS A 21 31.66 8.03 4.07
C CYS A 21 30.32 8.69 3.72
N CYS A 22 30.25 10.02 3.71
CA CYS A 22 29.05 10.75 3.29
C CYS A 22 28.68 10.46 1.84
N PHE A 23 29.65 10.45 0.92
CA PHE A 23 29.40 10.08 -0.48
C PHE A 23 28.95 8.63 -0.63
N VAL A 24 29.51 7.69 0.14
CA VAL A 24 29.07 6.28 0.15
C VAL A 24 27.64 6.17 0.67
N ILE A 25 27.29 6.87 1.75
CA ILE A 25 25.91 6.87 2.28
C ILE A 25 24.95 7.51 1.27
N LEU A 26 25.30 8.65 0.67
CA LEU A 26 24.46 9.32 -0.34
C LEU A 26 24.26 8.44 -1.57
N THR A 27 25.32 7.76 -2.04
CA THR A 27 25.22 6.83 -3.17
C THR A 27 24.40 5.60 -2.81
N LEU A 28 24.57 4.98 -1.64
CA LEU A 28 23.71 3.87 -1.19
C LEU A 28 22.24 4.29 -0.96
N THR A 29 22.00 5.52 -0.52
CA THR A 29 20.65 6.06 -0.30
C THR A 29 19.95 6.37 -1.64
N MET A 30 20.68 6.89 -2.63
CA MET A 30 20.15 7.18 -3.97
C MET A 30 20.08 5.93 -4.85
N LEU A 31 20.99 4.97 -4.64
CA LEU A 31 20.99 3.65 -5.27
C LEU A 31 20.06 2.73 -4.46
N ARG A 32 18.80 3.13 -4.27
CA ARG A 32 17.74 2.21 -3.81
C ARG A 32 17.64 1.09 -4.84
N LEU A 33 18.32 -0.03 -4.55
CA LEU A 33 18.21 -1.26 -5.33
C LEU A 33 16.74 -1.71 -5.27
N PRO A 34 16.08 -1.96 -6.42
CA PRO A 34 14.82 -2.68 -6.39
C PRO A 34 15.09 -4.07 -5.84
N ASP A 35 14.40 -4.44 -4.75
CA ASP A 35 14.52 -5.77 -4.16
C ASP A 35 14.27 -6.85 -5.24
N PRO A 36 15.21 -7.80 -5.47
CA PRO A 36 15.07 -8.81 -6.51
C PRO A 36 14.03 -9.90 -6.19
N ALA A 37 13.29 -9.78 -5.09
CA ALA A 37 12.54 -10.88 -4.50
C ALA A 37 11.02 -10.65 -4.51
N THR A 38 10.39 -10.42 -5.66
CA THR A 38 8.97 -10.81 -5.82
C THR A 38 8.62 -10.96 -7.28
N ARG A 39 8.11 -12.13 -7.69
CA ARG A 39 7.21 -12.27 -8.85
C ARG A 39 5.92 -11.51 -8.53
N ALA A 40 6.00 -10.18 -8.44
CA ALA A 40 4.84 -9.34 -8.38
C ALA A 40 4.30 -9.23 -9.80
N THR A 41 2.99 -9.43 -9.96
CA THR A 41 2.32 -9.11 -11.22
C THR A 41 2.38 -7.60 -11.35
N ARG A 42 3.30 -7.12 -12.19
CA ARG A 42 3.46 -5.69 -12.47
C ARG A 42 2.24 -5.23 -13.23
N TYR A 43 1.51 -4.29 -12.64
CA TYR A 43 0.34 -3.75 -13.28
C TYR A 43 0.60 -2.39 -13.91
N SER A 44 0.13 -2.23 -15.15
CA SER A 44 0.20 -0.98 -15.90
C SER A 44 -1.18 -0.36 -16.20
N ASN A 45 -2.29 -1.04 -15.88
CA ASN A 45 -3.39 -1.05 -16.84
C ASN A 45 -4.77 -0.54 -16.36
N LYS A 46 -5.00 0.20 -15.28
CA LYS A 46 -6.35 0.56 -14.71
C LYS A 46 -7.38 -0.60 -14.45
N LEU A 47 -7.78 -1.37 -15.46
CA LEU A 47 -8.62 -2.60 -15.49
C LEU A 47 -8.53 -3.64 -14.34
N LEU A 48 -7.42 -3.82 -13.60
CA LEU A 48 -7.27 -4.81 -12.54
C LEU A 48 -7.66 -4.24 -11.19
N VAL A 49 -7.71 -2.91 -11.08
CA VAL A 49 -7.80 -2.13 -9.83
C VAL A 49 -9.05 -1.24 -9.85
N GLY A 50 -9.57 -0.89 -11.04
CA GLY A 50 -10.76 -0.04 -11.20
C GLY A 50 -10.47 1.44 -10.97
N LYS A 51 -11.46 2.31 -11.16
CA LYS A 51 -11.27 3.78 -11.00
C LYS A 51 -11.03 4.17 -9.54
N TYR A 52 -11.82 3.62 -8.61
CA TYR A 52 -11.69 3.94 -7.19
C TYR A 52 -10.37 3.46 -6.62
N GLY A 53 -9.91 2.27 -7.02
CA GLY A 53 -8.64 1.77 -6.54
C GLY A 53 -7.44 2.52 -7.12
N GLU A 54 -7.54 3.04 -8.34
CA GLU A 54 -6.54 3.97 -8.86
C GLU A 54 -6.48 5.24 -8.01
N MET A 55 -7.64 5.83 -7.69
CA MET A 55 -7.71 6.99 -6.80
C MET A 55 -7.06 6.71 -5.43
N MET A 56 -7.34 5.56 -4.81
CA MET A 56 -6.70 5.16 -3.55
C MET A 56 -5.18 5.05 -3.65
N ILE A 57 -4.67 4.50 -4.75
CA ILE A 57 -3.23 4.34 -4.96
C ILE A 57 -2.57 5.70 -5.21
N GLU A 58 -3.23 6.62 -5.93
CA GLU A 58 -2.74 7.98 -6.18
C GLU A 58 -2.67 8.84 -4.92
N MET A 59 -3.50 8.55 -3.90
CA MET A 59 -3.43 9.20 -2.58
C MET A 59 -2.19 8.77 -1.77
N LEU A 60 -1.53 7.66 -2.13
CA LEU A 60 -0.38 7.15 -1.39
C LEU A 60 0.95 7.67 -1.96
N PRO A 61 1.93 7.93 -1.09
CA PRO A 61 3.27 8.31 -1.52
C PRO A 61 3.96 7.13 -2.22
N GLU A 62 4.59 7.39 -3.37
CA GLU A 62 5.19 6.34 -4.21
C GLU A 62 6.49 5.77 -3.62
N ASP A 63 7.15 6.50 -2.74
CA ASP A 63 8.49 6.24 -2.19
C ASP A 63 8.48 5.54 -0.82
N LEU A 64 7.30 5.30 -0.25
CA LEU A 64 7.11 4.61 1.02
C LEU A 64 6.49 3.23 0.82
N ALA A 65 6.84 2.31 1.71
CA ALA A 65 6.36 0.95 1.66
C ALA A 65 4.98 0.83 2.31
N PHE A 66 3.93 0.73 1.48
CA PHE A 66 2.57 0.44 1.92
C PHE A 66 2.10 -0.94 1.44
N THR A 67 1.10 -1.48 2.12
CA THR A 67 0.24 -2.56 1.62
C THR A 67 -1.18 -2.07 1.65
N VAL A 68 -1.90 -2.21 0.55
CA VAL A 68 -3.30 -1.80 0.43
C VAL A 68 -4.16 -3.01 0.10
N PHE A 69 -5.15 -3.25 0.97
CA PHE A 69 -6.20 -4.24 0.75
C PHE A 69 -7.37 -3.57 0.04
N LEU A 70 -7.19 -3.40 -1.26
CA LEU A 70 -8.06 -2.61 -2.10
C LEU A 70 -9.36 -3.34 -2.42
N PRO A 71 -10.55 -2.79 -2.15
CA PRO A 71 -11.80 -3.41 -2.60
C PRO A 71 -11.89 -3.42 -4.13
N SER A 72 -12.44 -4.50 -4.69
CA SER A 72 -12.73 -4.56 -6.13
C SER A 72 -13.82 -3.53 -6.50
N GLU A 73 -13.89 -3.15 -7.77
CA GLU A 73 -14.91 -2.17 -8.23
C GLU A 73 -16.34 -2.69 -7.98
N ARG A 74 -16.53 -4.01 -8.01
CA ARG A 74 -17.79 -4.67 -7.63
C ARG A 74 -18.07 -4.57 -6.14
N ALA A 75 -17.04 -4.69 -5.29
CA ALA A 75 -17.19 -4.49 -3.85
C ALA A 75 -17.55 -3.04 -3.50
N PHE A 76 -16.97 -2.06 -4.21
CA PHE A 76 -17.37 -0.65 -4.08
C PHE A 76 -18.84 -0.42 -4.45
N GLU A 77 -19.29 -0.97 -5.57
CA GLU A 77 -20.69 -0.83 -6.01
C GLU A 77 -21.64 -1.56 -5.04
N ARG A 78 -21.32 -2.79 -4.65
CA ARG A 78 -22.16 -3.64 -3.80
C ARG A 78 -22.24 -3.15 -2.35
N ASP A 79 -21.10 -2.80 -1.75
CA ASP A 79 -21.02 -2.55 -0.31
C ASP A 79 -21.15 -1.06 0.04
N LEU A 80 -20.90 -0.16 -0.92
CA LEU A 80 -20.95 1.30 -0.74
C LEU A 80 -21.92 2.02 -1.69
N GLY A 81 -22.58 1.30 -2.60
CA GLY A 81 -23.49 1.92 -3.58
C GLY A 81 -22.79 2.84 -4.59
N LEU A 82 -21.45 2.79 -4.68
CA LEU A 82 -20.69 3.72 -5.52
C LEU A 82 -20.61 3.23 -6.97
N ASN A 83 -21.26 3.96 -7.88
CA ASN A 83 -21.19 3.69 -9.31
C ASN A 83 -20.11 4.55 -10.01
N PRO A 84 -19.10 3.94 -10.68
CA PRO A 84 -18.01 4.68 -11.32
C PRO A 84 -18.42 5.64 -12.45
N ASN A 85 -19.66 5.55 -12.94
CA ASN A 85 -20.18 6.45 -13.98
C ASN A 85 -20.74 7.75 -13.39
N ASP A 86 -21.26 7.69 -12.15
CA ASP A 86 -21.95 8.81 -11.51
C ASP A 86 -21.07 9.51 -10.46
N SER A 87 -20.16 8.77 -9.83
CA SER A 87 -19.29 9.25 -8.75
C SER A 87 -18.27 10.34 -9.13
N PHE A 88 -18.09 10.64 -10.42
CA PHE A 88 -17.09 11.61 -10.89
C PHE A 88 -17.72 12.88 -11.49
N VAL A 89 -19.01 13.13 -11.23
CA VAL A 89 -19.75 14.27 -11.79
C VAL A 89 -20.22 15.21 -10.69
N GLY A 90 -19.87 16.50 -10.80
CA GLY A 90 -20.39 17.57 -9.94
C GLY A 90 -20.03 17.41 -8.46
N GLU A 91 -20.98 17.69 -7.57
CA GLU A 91 -20.79 17.66 -6.11
C GLU A 91 -20.53 16.25 -5.56
N LYS A 92 -21.03 15.20 -6.23
CA LYS A 92 -20.84 13.78 -5.85
C LYS A 92 -19.38 13.32 -5.84
N MET A 93 -18.49 14.08 -6.50
CA MET A 93 -17.05 13.80 -6.49
C MET A 93 -16.43 14.00 -5.11
N ASN A 94 -16.90 14.98 -4.34
CA ASN A 94 -16.38 15.25 -3.00
C ASN A 94 -16.80 14.14 -2.02
N ASP A 95 -18.06 13.71 -2.09
CA ASP A 95 -18.57 12.62 -1.25
C ASP A 95 -17.87 11.30 -1.58
N THR A 96 -17.68 11.03 -2.87
CA THR A 96 -16.89 9.88 -3.34
C THR A 96 -15.46 9.95 -2.79
N TYR A 97 -14.79 11.10 -2.87
CA TYR A 97 -13.44 11.26 -2.34
C TYR A 97 -13.40 11.03 -0.82
N ALA A 98 -14.39 11.53 -0.08
CA ALA A 98 -14.51 11.31 1.36
C ALA A 98 -14.64 9.82 1.69
N VAL A 99 -15.55 9.10 1.03
CA VAL A 99 -15.74 7.65 1.19
C VAL A 99 -14.46 6.89 0.84
N VAL A 100 -13.87 7.15 -0.33
CA VAL A 100 -12.65 6.47 -0.78
C VAL A 100 -11.48 6.72 0.15
N SER A 101 -11.30 7.95 0.64
CA SER A 101 -10.24 8.29 1.60
C SER A 101 -10.42 7.56 2.94
N ARG A 102 -11.67 7.40 3.39
CA ARG A 102 -11.99 6.68 4.62
C ARG A 102 -11.70 5.18 4.49
N VAL A 103 -12.12 4.58 3.38
CA VAL A 103 -11.80 3.19 3.02
C VAL A 103 -10.28 2.98 2.93
N LEU A 104 -9.54 3.91 2.33
CA LEU A 104 -8.07 3.86 2.32
C LEU A 104 -7.49 3.85 3.73
N GLY A 105 -8.03 4.69 4.63
CA GLY A 105 -7.65 4.72 6.03
C GLY A 105 -7.77 3.34 6.71
N PHE A 106 -8.85 2.60 6.45
CA PHE A 106 -9.08 1.27 7.01
C PHE A 106 -8.26 0.16 6.35
N SER A 107 -7.96 0.28 5.06
CA SER A 107 -7.42 -0.82 4.25
C SER A 107 -5.91 -0.76 3.98
N ALA A 108 -5.25 0.35 4.31
CA ALA A 108 -3.81 0.50 4.08
C ALA A 108 -3.00 0.31 5.37
N VAL A 109 -1.92 -0.46 5.28
CA VAL A 109 -0.93 -0.66 6.34
C VAL A 109 0.39 0.01 5.93
N PRO A 110 1.06 0.79 6.79
CA PRO A 110 2.32 1.46 6.49
C PRO A 110 3.54 0.51 6.52
N ARG A 111 3.42 -0.64 5.84
CA ARG A 111 4.50 -1.59 5.59
C ARG A 111 4.23 -2.42 4.34
N SER A 112 5.28 -2.95 3.72
CA SER A 112 5.16 -3.92 2.63
C SER A 112 4.88 -5.33 3.18
N LEU A 113 3.81 -5.96 2.72
CA LEU A 113 3.38 -7.30 3.08
C LEU A 113 2.95 -8.04 1.80
N ALA A 114 3.85 -8.90 1.32
CA ALA A 114 3.55 -9.81 0.23
C ALA A 114 2.80 -11.05 0.74
N SER A 115 1.96 -11.68 -0.09
CA SER A 115 1.19 -12.87 0.28
C SER A 115 2.07 -14.03 0.75
N LYS A 116 3.29 -14.14 0.20
CA LYS A 116 4.29 -15.14 0.59
C LYS A 116 4.82 -14.97 2.02
N ALA A 117 4.71 -13.76 2.59
CA ALA A 117 5.16 -13.47 3.94
C ALA A 117 4.09 -13.77 5.00
N VAL A 118 2.86 -14.05 4.57
CA VAL A 118 1.77 -14.50 5.44
C VAL A 118 1.86 -16.03 5.57
N PRO A 119 2.05 -16.57 6.79
CA PRO A 119 2.04 -18.01 7.05
C PRO A 119 0.62 -18.59 6.93
N PHE A 120 0.50 -19.88 6.59
CA PHE A 120 -0.79 -20.57 6.43
C PHE A 120 -1.45 -20.92 7.77
N ASP A 121 -0.66 -21.10 8.83
CA ASP A 121 -1.09 -21.61 10.14
C ASP A 121 -1.20 -20.53 11.21
N LYS A 122 -1.06 -19.25 10.82
CA LYS A 122 -1.03 -18.14 11.76
C LYS A 122 -1.65 -16.88 11.19
N GLU A 123 -2.44 -16.22 12.03
CA GLU A 123 -2.97 -14.90 11.76
C GLU A 123 -1.96 -13.81 12.15
N LEU A 124 -1.84 -12.80 11.29
CA LEU A 124 -1.07 -11.59 11.53
C LEU A 124 -2.03 -10.45 11.88
N SER A 125 -1.63 -9.58 12.80
CA SER A 125 -2.39 -8.39 13.18
C SER A 125 -1.56 -7.15 12.89
N TYR A 126 -2.11 -6.21 12.13
CA TYR A 126 -1.50 -4.91 11.87
C TYR A 126 -2.50 -3.79 11.96
N ASP A 127 -2.06 -2.63 12.46
CA ASP A 127 -2.86 -1.41 12.45
C ASP A 127 -2.85 -0.77 11.06
N SER A 128 -4.02 -0.39 10.57
CA SER A 128 -4.16 0.42 9.37
C SER A 128 -3.73 1.87 9.61
N ILE A 129 -3.73 2.70 8.56
CA ILE A 129 -3.47 4.14 8.66
C ILE A 129 -4.42 4.82 9.66
N SER A 130 -5.68 4.39 9.73
CA SER A 130 -6.66 4.92 10.69
C SER A 130 -6.61 4.28 12.08
N GLY A 131 -5.70 3.32 12.32
CA GLY A 131 -5.64 2.55 13.56
C GLY A 131 -6.66 1.40 13.63
N PHE A 132 -7.32 1.08 12.52
CA PHE A 132 -8.20 -0.09 12.44
C PHE A 132 -7.37 -1.36 12.32
N VAL A 133 -7.64 -2.32 13.20
CA VAL A 133 -6.85 -3.57 13.25
C VAL A 133 -7.25 -4.50 12.12
N LEU A 134 -6.27 -4.88 11.32
CA LEU A 134 -6.40 -5.85 10.24
C LEU A 134 -5.79 -7.19 10.66
N TYR A 135 -6.66 -8.18 10.79
CA TYR A 135 -6.38 -9.59 11.01
C TYR A 135 -6.25 -10.28 9.66
N ILE A 136 -5.04 -10.70 9.33
CA ILE A 136 -4.65 -11.21 8.02
C ILE A 136 -4.25 -12.67 8.16
N SER A 137 -4.95 -13.54 7.46
CA SER A 137 -4.67 -14.97 7.35
C SER A 137 -4.56 -15.40 5.89
N LYS A 138 -4.20 -16.66 5.67
CA LYS A 138 -3.98 -17.21 4.34
C LYS A 138 -4.67 -18.56 4.21
N GLU A 139 -5.50 -18.69 3.18
CA GLU A 139 -6.20 -19.93 2.83
C GLU A 139 -5.28 -20.90 2.07
N GLU A 140 -5.70 -22.18 1.96
CA GLU A 140 -4.91 -23.26 1.32
C GLU A 140 -4.55 -22.98 -0.14
N ASP A 141 -5.39 -22.24 -0.86
CA ASP A 141 -5.15 -21.81 -2.25
C ASP A 141 -4.16 -20.66 -2.39
N GLY A 142 -3.69 -20.13 -1.26
CA GLY A 142 -2.72 -19.04 -1.17
C GLY A 142 -3.33 -17.64 -1.19
N MET A 143 -4.66 -17.52 -1.21
CA MET A 143 -5.35 -16.24 -1.12
C MET A 143 -5.34 -15.71 0.30
N LEU A 144 -5.28 -14.38 0.43
CA LEU A 144 -5.37 -13.71 1.72
C LEU A 144 -6.83 -13.54 2.13
N VAL A 145 -7.09 -13.67 3.43
CA VAL A 145 -8.34 -13.28 4.07
C VAL A 145 -8.00 -12.22 5.11
N VAL A 146 -8.71 -11.09 5.06
CA VAL A 146 -8.49 -9.96 5.95
C VAL A 146 -9.80 -9.56 6.61
N ASN A 147 -9.88 -9.66 7.94
CA ASN A 147 -11.10 -9.43 8.71
C ASN A 147 -12.33 -10.18 8.13
N GLY A 148 -12.12 -11.40 7.63
CA GLY A 148 -13.16 -12.21 6.99
C GLY A 148 -13.45 -11.89 5.52
N VAL A 149 -12.83 -10.86 4.94
CA VAL A 149 -12.94 -10.52 3.51
C VAL A 149 -11.84 -11.22 2.73
N ARG A 150 -12.21 -11.99 1.72
CA ARG A 150 -11.28 -12.76 0.89
C ARG A 150 -10.73 -11.92 -0.25
N SER A 151 -9.45 -12.13 -0.57
CA SER A 151 -8.82 -11.51 -1.74
C SER A 151 -9.22 -12.20 -3.04
N GLU A 152 -9.39 -11.41 -4.10
CA GLU A 152 -9.54 -11.88 -5.50
C GLU A 152 -8.18 -11.97 -6.19
N ARG A 153 -7.26 -11.07 -5.84
CA ARG A 153 -5.91 -11.00 -6.42
C ARG A 153 -4.92 -10.53 -5.36
N VAL A 154 -3.72 -11.08 -5.39
CA VAL A 154 -2.67 -10.74 -4.43
C VAL A 154 -1.39 -10.30 -5.15
N ASP A 155 -0.53 -9.57 -4.43
CA ASP A 155 0.81 -9.18 -4.84
C ASP A 155 0.88 -8.34 -6.14
N LEU A 156 -0.11 -7.48 -6.37
CA LEU A 156 -0.07 -6.50 -7.44
C LEU A 156 0.88 -5.36 -7.06
N ARG A 157 1.62 -4.83 -8.04
CA ARG A 157 2.49 -3.65 -7.85
C ARG A 157 2.40 -2.71 -9.05
N LYS A 158 2.24 -1.41 -8.78
CA LYS A 158 2.39 -0.35 -9.80
C LYS A 158 3.86 -0.24 -10.18
N LYS A 159 4.16 -0.07 -11.48
CA LYS A 159 5.54 0.12 -11.95
C LYS A 159 6.16 1.35 -11.27
N GLY A 160 7.33 1.19 -10.67
CA GLY A 160 8.05 2.26 -9.99
C GLY A 160 7.63 2.52 -8.54
N SER A 161 6.58 1.86 -8.05
CA SER A 161 6.12 1.97 -6.66
C SER A 161 6.57 0.79 -5.81
N VAL A 162 6.83 1.06 -4.53
CA VAL A 162 7.14 0.04 -3.51
C VAL A 162 5.86 -0.55 -2.90
N THR A 163 4.70 0.06 -3.14
CA THR A 163 3.40 -0.35 -2.60
C THR A 163 2.95 -1.71 -3.13
N VAL A 164 2.48 -2.57 -2.23
CA VAL A 164 1.82 -3.84 -2.55
C VAL A 164 0.31 -3.64 -2.53
N VAL A 165 -0.39 -4.17 -3.53
CA VAL A 165 -1.84 -4.11 -3.62
C VAL A 165 -2.40 -5.53 -3.66
N HIS A 166 -3.37 -5.80 -2.79
CA HIS A 166 -4.20 -7.01 -2.80
C HIS A 166 -5.63 -6.57 -3.08
N VAL A 167 -6.26 -7.11 -4.11
CA VAL A 167 -7.66 -6.81 -4.45
C VAL A 167 -8.58 -7.71 -3.63
N MET A 168 -9.58 -7.14 -3.01
CA MET A 168 -10.49 -7.78 -2.05
C MET A 168 -11.92 -7.85 -2.59
N ASP A 169 -12.61 -8.96 -2.35
CA ASP A 169 -14.05 -9.14 -2.68
C ASP A 169 -14.96 -8.54 -1.60
N GLY A 170 -14.58 -7.37 -1.08
CA GLY A 170 -15.34 -6.68 -0.04
C GLY A 170 -14.60 -5.47 0.48
N VAL A 171 -15.35 -4.61 1.16
CA VAL A 171 -14.80 -3.39 1.74
C VAL A 171 -14.45 -3.60 3.21
N LEU A 172 -13.20 -3.33 3.57
CA LEU A 172 -12.73 -3.32 4.95
C LEU A 172 -13.15 -2.02 5.63
N MET A 173 -13.98 -2.11 6.67
CA MET A 173 -14.46 -0.96 7.42
C MET A 173 -14.88 -1.34 8.84
N ASP A 174 -14.96 -0.35 9.72
CA ASP A 174 -15.54 -0.51 11.05
C ASP A 174 -17.08 -0.48 11.01
N ALA A 175 -17.70 -0.79 12.16
CA ALA A 175 -19.15 -0.85 12.27
C ALA A 175 -19.82 0.52 12.14
N GLU A 176 -19.16 1.59 12.62
CA GLU A 176 -19.70 2.95 12.58
C GLU A 176 -19.79 3.45 11.13
N PHE A 177 -18.71 3.28 10.36
CA PHE A 177 -18.68 3.63 8.95
C PHE A 177 -19.69 2.80 8.15
N ARG A 178 -19.78 1.50 8.43
CA ARG A 178 -20.76 0.63 7.77
C ARG A 178 -22.20 1.09 7.99
N GLN A 179 -22.54 1.54 9.19
CA GLN A 179 -23.86 2.11 9.46
C GLN A 179 -24.10 3.40 8.69
N SER A 180 -23.09 4.27 8.60
CA SER A 180 -23.24 5.56 7.92
C SER A 180 -23.53 5.42 6.43
N VAL A 181 -22.97 4.40 5.76
CA VAL A 181 -23.18 4.18 4.32
C VAL A 181 -24.43 3.37 4.00
N GLN A 182 -24.95 2.58 4.95
CA GLN A 182 -26.18 1.81 4.77
C GLN A 182 -27.44 2.67 4.92
N TYR A 183 -27.42 3.65 5.82
CA TYR A 183 -28.57 4.52 6.06
C TYR A 183 -28.96 5.33 4.82
N ASP A 184 -27.99 5.75 4.02
CA ASP A 184 -28.22 6.49 2.77
C ASP A 184 -28.78 5.61 1.63
N SER A 185 -28.72 4.28 1.75
CA SER A 185 -29.18 3.34 0.72
C SER A 185 -30.63 2.87 0.87
N GLU A 186 -31.26 3.09 2.03
CA GLU A 186 -32.65 2.68 2.31
C GLU A 186 -33.69 3.79 2.03
N GLU A 187 -33.26 5.00 1.63
CA GLU A 187 -34.16 6.13 1.34
C GLU A 187 -34.58 6.28 -0.15
N ASP A 188 -34.17 5.37 -1.04
CA ASP A 188 -34.53 5.38 -2.48
C ASP A 188 -35.56 4.31 -2.90
#